data_AF-A0A7W1V7U6-F1
#
_entry.id   AF-A0A7W1V7U6-F1
#
_cell.length_a   1.000
_cell.length_b   1.000
_cell.length_c   1.000
_cell.angle_alpha   90.00
_cell.angle_beta   90.00
_cell.angle_gamma   90.00
#
_symmetry.space_group_name_H-M   'P 1'
#
loop_
_entity.id
_entity.type
_entity.pdbx_description
1 polymer ?
#
loop_
_entity_poly.entity_id
_entity_poly.type
_entity_poly.pdbx_seq_one_letter_code
_entity_poly.pdbx_strand_id
1 'polypeptide(L)'
;MLQNTESASQKENEAEESNAGILTTDEIYRKLIAALERKQPHPPVGWCASQLDEEIRRAGREFEPDAKLRQEDALQTCLFYLVDFARRMPEWIDTTAGNDRVKLLCLELSEEIEKITFRPAGVIEKHGKLKVWLKAILAVQTCLIYREETARNINRQDEAKRAAMFSPVKNKPVDDASFNEKERYSALAKNIFENVCGKSSVKPSDKSPESQPSLF
;
A
#
# COMPACT_ATOMS: atom_id res chain seq x y z
N MET A 1 -25.80 -13.25 -57.17
CA MET A 1 -24.90 -13.55 -56.03
C MET A 1 -23.90 -12.42 -55.80
N LEU A 2 -24.34 -11.16 -55.67
CA LEU A 2 -23.44 -9.99 -55.52
C LEU A 2 -23.79 -9.10 -54.30
N GLN A 3 -24.76 -9.50 -53.47
CA GLN A 3 -25.20 -8.70 -52.32
C GLN A 3 -24.47 -9.05 -51.00
N ASN A 4 -23.56 -10.03 -51.00
CA ASN A 4 -22.87 -10.46 -49.78
C ASN A 4 -21.50 -9.79 -49.54
N THR A 5 -20.95 -9.06 -50.51
CA THR A 5 -19.62 -8.44 -50.39
C THR A 5 -19.65 -7.01 -49.84
N GLU A 6 -20.73 -6.26 -50.06
CA GLU A 6 -20.87 -4.88 -49.53
C GLU A 6 -21.09 -4.87 -48.02
N SER A 7 -21.83 -5.83 -47.46
CA SER A 7 -22.04 -5.94 -46.01
C SER A 7 -20.82 -6.42 -45.23
N ALA A 8 -19.84 -7.03 -45.89
CA ALA A 8 -18.59 -7.44 -45.26
C ALA A 8 -17.61 -6.26 -45.15
N SER A 9 -17.42 -5.49 -46.23
CA SER A 9 -16.59 -4.28 -46.20
C SER A 9 -17.14 -3.17 -45.32
N GLN A 10 -18.46 -3.04 -45.17
CA GLN A 10 -19.05 -2.09 -44.21
C GLN A 10 -18.77 -2.48 -42.75
N LYS A 11 -18.83 -3.77 -42.42
CA LYS A 11 -18.49 -4.27 -41.07
C LYS A 11 -17.00 -4.19 -40.75
N GLU A 12 -16.13 -4.37 -41.75
CA GLU A 12 -14.68 -4.20 -41.59
C GLU A 12 -14.30 -2.73 -41.40
N ASN A 13 -14.91 -1.81 -42.14
CA ASN A 13 -14.69 -0.37 -41.96
C ASN A 13 -15.24 0.16 -40.63
N GLU A 14 -16.41 -0.32 -40.18
CA GLU A 14 -16.95 0.01 -38.84
C GLU A 14 -16.07 -0.57 -37.72
N ALA A 15 -15.48 -1.75 -37.91
CA ALA A 15 -14.55 -2.34 -36.95
C ALA A 15 -13.21 -1.59 -36.89
N GLU A 16 -12.68 -1.12 -38.03
CA GLU A 16 -11.46 -0.30 -38.08
C GLU A 16 -11.67 1.11 -37.49
N GLU A 17 -12.81 1.76 -37.73
CA GLU A 17 -13.16 3.02 -37.07
C GLU A 17 -13.44 2.84 -35.56
N SER A 18 -14.02 1.70 -35.15
CA SER A 18 -14.25 1.40 -33.72
C SER A 18 -12.96 1.14 -32.92
N ASN A 19 -11.88 0.73 -33.59
CA ASN A 19 -10.57 0.51 -32.97
C ASN A 19 -9.70 1.77 -32.94
N ALA A 20 -10.09 2.85 -33.62
CA ALA A 20 -9.38 4.12 -33.61
C ALA A 20 -9.47 4.78 -32.21
N GLY A 21 -8.43 4.57 -31.40
CA GLY A 21 -8.28 5.16 -30.07
C GLY A 21 -8.38 4.18 -28.90
N ILE A 22 -8.43 2.87 -29.16
CA ILE A 22 -8.23 1.87 -28.10
C ILE A 22 -6.73 1.81 -27.77
N LEU A 23 -6.42 2.01 -26.49
CA LEU A 23 -5.08 1.98 -25.95
C LEU A 23 -4.56 0.54 -25.86
N THR A 24 -3.27 0.39 -26.13
CA THR A 24 -2.53 -0.84 -25.86
C THR A 24 -2.24 -0.99 -24.36
N THR A 25 -1.94 -2.22 -23.94
CA THR A 25 -1.55 -2.55 -22.55
C THR A 25 -0.39 -1.69 -22.06
N ASP A 26 0.63 -1.48 -22.91
CA ASP A 26 1.78 -0.61 -22.61
C ASP A 26 1.39 0.88 -22.45
N GLU A 27 0.41 1.36 -23.21
CA GLU A 27 -0.11 2.73 -23.06
C GLU A 27 -0.93 2.90 -21.80
N ILE A 28 -1.76 1.90 -21.46
CA ILE A 28 -2.50 1.85 -20.21
C ILE A 28 -1.52 1.86 -19.03
N TYR A 29 -0.53 0.97 -19.04
CA TYR A 29 0.51 0.88 -18.03
C TYR A 29 1.23 2.22 -17.83
N ARG A 30 1.69 2.85 -18.92
CA ARG A 30 2.35 4.16 -18.87
C ARG A 30 1.44 5.25 -18.29
N LYS A 31 0.15 5.24 -18.62
CA LYS A 31 -0.82 6.19 -18.04
C LYS A 31 -1.01 5.97 -16.54
N LEU A 32 -1.12 4.73 -16.07
CA LEU A 32 -1.26 4.42 -14.65
C LEU A 32 -0.02 4.86 -13.84
N ILE A 33 1.17 4.58 -14.35
CA ILE A 33 2.43 5.01 -13.73
C ILE A 33 2.54 6.54 -13.69
N ALA A 34 2.34 7.20 -14.84
CA ALA A 34 2.44 8.65 -14.92
C ALA A 34 1.40 9.35 -14.01
N ALA A 35 0.23 8.73 -13.82
CA ALA A 35 -0.80 9.20 -12.91
C ALA A 35 -0.38 9.12 -11.44
N LEU A 36 0.28 8.04 -11.03
CA LEU A 36 0.83 7.88 -9.69
C LEU A 36 1.96 8.89 -9.41
N GLU A 37 2.87 9.08 -10.36
CA GLU A 37 3.97 10.04 -10.24
C GLU A 37 3.47 11.49 -10.12
N ARG A 38 2.49 11.85 -10.95
CA ARG A 38 1.90 13.21 -10.95
C ARG A 38 0.84 13.39 -9.88
N LYS A 39 0.36 12.30 -9.27
CA LYS A 39 -0.83 12.25 -8.40
C LYS A 39 -2.05 12.91 -9.06
N GLN A 40 -2.26 12.58 -10.33
CA GLN A 40 -3.32 13.12 -11.19
C GLN A 40 -3.95 12.01 -12.06
N PRO A 41 -5.24 12.10 -12.44
CA PRO A 41 -6.18 13.18 -12.15
C PRO A 41 -6.63 13.21 -10.69
N HIS A 42 -7.06 14.37 -10.21
CA HIS A 42 -7.69 14.46 -8.89
C HIS A 42 -9.03 13.72 -8.95
N PRO A 43 -9.35 12.87 -7.95
CA PRO A 43 -10.69 12.31 -7.84
C PRO A 43 -11.72 13.45 -7.73
N PRO A 44 -12.93 13.28 -8.27
CA PRO A 44 -14.02 14.25 -8.09
C PRO A 44 -14.26 14.62 -6.62
N VAL A 45 -14.75 15.83 -6.37
CA VAL A 45 -15.06 16.26 -4.99
C VAL A 45 -16.12 15.33 -4.40
N GLY A 46 -15.83 14.77 -3.22
CA GLY A 46 -16.70 13.80 -2.56
C GLY A 46 -16.40 12.34 -2.90
N TRP A 47 -15.58 12.08 -3.93
CA TRP A 47 -15.27 10.72 -4.38
C TRP A 47 -14.74 9.85 -3.24
N CYS A 48 -15.34 8.68 -3.10
CA CYS A 48 -14.80 7.59 -2.31
C CYS A 48 -15.16 6.25 -2.97
N ALA A 49 -14.37 5.22 -2.68
CA ALA A 49 -14.56 3.89 -3.25
C ALA A 49 -16.00 3.36 -3.06
N SER A 50 -16.64 3.69 -1.92
CA SER A 50 -18.01 3.29 -1.58
C SER A 50 -19.10 4.07 -2.32
N GLN A 51 -18.88 5.34 -2.69
CA GLN A 51 -19.82 6.07 -3.55
C GLN A 51 -19.86 5.48 -4.96
N LEU A 52 -18.70 5.11 -5.50
CA LEU A 52 -18.63 4.45 -6.79
C LEU A 52 -19.32 3.07 -6.74
N ASP A 53 -19.29 2.34 -5.62
CA ASP A 53 -20.04 1.08 -5.47
C ASP A 53 -21.55 1.31 -5.57
N GLU A 54 -22.04 2.37 -4.95
CA GLU A 54 -23.44 2.75 -4.98
C GLU A 54 -23.87 3.22 -6.38
N GLU A 55 -23.01 3.94 -7.10
CA GLU A 55 -23.24 4.31 -8.50
C GLU A 55 -23.29 3.08 -9.43
N ILE A 56 -22.35 2.14 -9.28
CA ILE A 56 -22.35 0.89 -10.05
C ILE A 56 -23.63 0.08 -9.77
N ARG A 57 -24.03 0.02 -8.49
CA ARG A 57 -25.26 -0.66 -8.08
C ARG A 57 -26.51 -0.01 -8.68
N ARG A 58 -26.54 1.33 -8.74
CA ARG A 58 -27.67 2.12 -9.28
C ARG A 58 -27.75 2.12 -10.79
N ALA A 59 -26.61 2.12 -11.49
CA ALA A 59 -26.57 2.22 -12.94
C ALA A 59 -27.26 1.04 -13.65
N GLY A 60 -27.30 -0.14 -13.01
CA GLY A 60 -27.99 -1.36 -13.50
C GLY A 60 -27.35 -1.98 -14.75
N ARG A 61 -26.65 -1.17 -15.56
CA ARG A 61 -25.78 -1.56 -16.65
C ARG A 61 -24.34 -1.53 -16.16
N GLU A 62 -23.81 -2.73 -15.96
CA GLU A 62 -22.40 -2.94 -15.66
C GLU A 62 -21.54 -3.06 -16.91
N PHE A 63 -22.19 -3.35 -18.03
CA PHE A 63 -21.55 -3.65 -19.29
C PHE A 63 -21.81 -2.53 -20.30
N GLU A 64 -20.77 -1.77 -20.61
CA GLU A 64 -20.76 -0.86 -21.75
C GLU A 64 -20.48 -1.67 -23.03
N PRO A 65 -21.40 -1.73 -24.02
CA PRO A 65 -21.20 -2.51 -25.23
C PRO A 65 -20.05 -2.00 -26.11
N ASP A 66 -19.79 -0.69 -26.09
CA ASP A 66 -18.68 -0.09 -26.85
C ASP A 66 -17.32 -0.41 -26.19
N ALA A 67 -16.38 -0.95 -26.95
CA ALA A 67 -15.09 -1.38 -26.43
C ALA A 67 -14.24 -0.20 -25.93
N LYS A 68 -14.27 0.93 -26.64
CA LYS A 68 -13.50 2.11 -26.31
C LYS A 68 -14.04 2.77 -25.04
N LEU A 69 -15.35 3.00 -24.95
CA LEU A 69 -15.98 3.55 -23.75
C LEU A 69 -15.74 2.66 -22.53
N ARG A 70 -15.77 1.33 -22.71
CA ARG A 70 -15.47 0.39 -21.64
C ARG A 70 -14.02 0.48 -21.17
N GLN A 71 -13.07 0.62 -22.10
CA GLN A 71 -11.67 0.80 -21.76
C GLN A 71 -11.46 2.13 -21.02
N GLU A 72 -12.06 3.22 -21.49
CA GLU A 72 -11.98 4.54 -20.88
C GLU A 72 -12.53 4.52 -19.44
N ASP A 73 -13.68 3.91 -19.24
CA ASP A 73 -14.35 3.79 -17.93
C ASP A 73 -13.56 2.89 -16.95
N ALA A 74 -13.01 1.77 -17.44
CA ALA A 74 -12.13 0.90 -16.67
C ALA A 74 -10.84 1.63 -16.25
N LEU A 75 -10.19 2.32 -17.20
CA LEU A 75 -8.99 3.11 -16.96
C LEU A 75 -9.26 4.25 -15.97
N GLN A 76 -10.34 4.99 -16.15
CA GLN A 76 -10.71 6.10 -15.27
C GLN A 76 -10.97 5.63 -13.84
N THR A 77 -11.64 4.48 -13.69
CA THR A 77 -11.84 3.84 -12.37
C THR A 77 -10.50 3.54 -11.70
N CYS A 78 -9.58 2.92 -12.42
CA CYS A 78 -8.24 2.59 -11.91
C CYS A 78 -7.45 3.85 -11.55
N LEU A 79 -7.46 4.86 -12.42
CA LEU A 79 -6.75 6.12 -12.20
C LEU A 79 -7.21 6.84 -10.93
N PHE A 80 -8.53 7.01 -10.77
CA PHE A 80 -9.06 7.68 -9.57
C PHE A 80 -8.73 6.93 -8.30
N TYR A 81 -8.85 5.60 -8.31
CA TYR A 81 -8.55 4.80 -7.14
C TYR A 81 -7.07 4.83 -6.77
N LEU A 82 -6.18 4.65 -7.75
CA LEU A 82 -4.73 4.68 -7.52
C LEU A 82 -4.26 6.04 -7.01
N VAL A 83 -4.75 7.14 -7.60
CA VAL A 83 -4.38 8.49 -7.17
C VAL A 83 -4.94 8.80 -5.79
N ASP A 84 -6.19 8.43 -5.49
CA ASP A 84 -6.75 8.61 -4.15
C ASP A 84 -5.95 7.84 -3.10
N PHE A 85 -5.63 6.57 -3.38
CA PHE A 85 -4.75 5.76 -2.54
C PHE A 85 -3.40 6.45 -2.31
N ALA A 86 -2.68 6.80 -3.38
CA ALA A 86 -1.35 7.40 -3.28
C ALA A 86 -1.32 8.77 -2.58
N ARG A 87 -2.46 9.47 -2.52
CA ARG A 87 -2.60 10.74 -1.80
C ARG A 87 -2.92 10.56 -0.32
N ARG A 88 -3.62 9.49 0.06
CA ARG A 88 -3.98 9.18 1.45
C ARG A 88 -2.89 8.43 2.20
N MET A 89 -1.98 7.78 1.48
CA MET A 89 -0.88 7.04 2.10
C MET A 89 0.09 7.98 2.83
N PRO A 90 0.63 7.56 3.99
CA PRO A 90 1.73 8.24 4.65
C PRO A 90 2.98 8.34 3.75
N GLU A 91 3.80 9.37 3.95
CA GLU A 91 4.99 9.64 3.12
C GLU A 91 6.02 8.50 3.11
N TRP A 92 6.07 7.68 4.16
CA TRP A 92 7.00 6.55 4.25
C TRP A 92 6.57 5.33 3.43
N ILE A 93 5.33 5.31 2.91
CA ILE A 93 4.89 4.31 1.92
C ILE A 93 5.38 4.76 0.54
N ASP A 94 6.27 3.99 -0.08
CA ASP A 94 6.66 4.23 -1.46
C ASP A 94 5.53 3.81 -2.42
N THR A 95 4.79 4.80 -2.94
CA THR A 95 3.76 4.61 -3.98
C THR A 95 4.26 4.93 -5.38
N THR A 96 5.57 5.08 -5.59
CA THR A 96 6.14 5.46 -6.88
C THR A 96 6.41 4.26 -7.77
N ALA A 97 6.74 4.52 -9.03
CA ALA A 97 7.20 3.50 -9.98
C ALA A 97 8.52 2.83 -9.56
N GLY A 98 9.21 3.30 -8.52
CA GLY A 98 10.38 2.62 -7.97
C GLY A 98 10.00 1.33 -7.24
N ASN A 99 8.80 1.26 -6.68
CA ASN A 99 8.32 0.11 -5.92
C ASN A 99 7.85 -1.03 -6.84
N ASP A 100 8.46 -2.21 -6.72
CA ASP A 100 8.14 -3.37 -7.55
C ASP A 100 6.68 -3.83 -7.41
N ARG A 101 6.08 -3.66 -6.22
CA ARG A 101 4.66 -4.00 -6.01
C ARG A 101 3.75 -3.02 -6.73
N VAL A 102 4.12 -1.73 -6.79
CA VAL A 102 3.39 -0.71 -7.57
C VAL A 102 3.48 -0.99 -9.06
N LYS A 103 4.65 -1.38 -9.57
CA LYS A 103 4.82 -1.81 -10.97
C LYS A 103 3.93 -3.01 -11.28
N LEU A 104 3.95 -4.03 -10.42
CA LEU A 104 3.13 -5.23 -10.58
C LEU A 104 1.64 -4.89 -10.60
N LEU A 105 1.17 -4.05 -9.68
CA LEU A 105 -0.20 -3.54 -9.67
C LEU A 105 -0.55 -2.86 -11.00
N CYS A 106 0.29 -1.95 -11.49
CA CYS A 106 0.02 -1.25 -12.75
C CYS A 106 -0.01 -2.21 -13.95
N LEU A 107 0.86 -3.23 -13.95
CA LEU A 107 0.88 -4.26 -14.98
C LEU A 107 -0.40 -5.11 -14.95
N GLU A 108 -0.75 -5.66 -13.78
CA GLU A 108 -1.98 -6.44 -13.60
C GLU A 108 -3.22 -5.65 -14.05
N LEU A 109 -3.32 -4.37 -13.66
CA LEU A 109 -4.44 -3.52 -14.08
C LEU A 109 -4.44 -3.28 -15.59
N SER A 110 -3.28 -3.08 -16.21
CA SER A 110 -3.22 -2.88 -17.66
C SER A 110 -3.69 -4.10 -18.44
N GLU A 111 -3.30 -5.30 -18.02
CA GLU A 111 -3.75 -6.56 -18.62
C GLU A 111 -5.24 -6.79 -18.39
N GLU A 112 -5.75 -6.48 -17.20
CA GLU A 112 -7.16 -6.65 -16.88
C GLU A 112 -8.05 -5.63 -17.62
N ILE A 113 -7.60 -4.38 -17.79
CA ILE A 113 -8.28 -3.39 -18.63
C ILE A 113 -8.34 -3.87 -20.09
N GLU A 114 -7.25 -4.43 -20.62
CA GLU A 114 -7.24 -5.04 -21.96
C GLU A 114 -8.25 -6.19 -22.07
N LYS A 115 -8.26 -7.12 -21.10
CA LYS A 115 -9.24 -8.23 -21.06
C LYS A 115 -10.67 -7.72 -21.00
N ILE A 116 -10.94 -6.69 -20.21
CA ILE A 116 -12.26 -6.04 -20.13
C ILE A 116 -12.64 -5.43 -21.48
N THR A 117 -11.69 -4.80 -22.16
CA THR A 117 -11.88 -4.16 -23.47
C THR A 117 -12.28 -5.17 -24.55
N PHE A 118 -11.56 -6.28 -24.68
CA PHE A 118 -11.74 -7.21 -25.80
C PHE A 118 -12.49 -8.49 -25.46
N ARG A 119 -12.51 -8.93 -24.19
CA ARG A 119 -13.08 -10.21 -23.74
C ARG A 119 -13.94 -10.05 -22.47
N PRO A 120 -14.89 -9.10 -22.45
CA PRO A 120 -15.68 -8.78 -21.26
C PRO A 120 -16.50 -9.98 -20.76
N ALA A 121 -17.06 -10.78 -21.65
CA ALA A 121 -17.90 -11.93 -21.29
C ALA A 121 -17.12 -12.97 -20.47
N GLY A 122 -15.86 -13.24 -20.82
CA GLY A 122 -15.00 -14.17 -20.08
C GLY A 122 -14.62 -13.62 -18.69
N VAL A 123 -14.45 -12.31 -18.56
CA VAL A 123 -14.22 -11.66 -17.26
C VAL A 123 -15.49 -11.74 -16.40
N ILE A 124 -16.66 -11.48 -16.98
CA ILE A 124 -17.96 -11.57 -16.30
C ILE A 124 -18.24 -13.01 -15.85
N GLU A 125 -18.00 -14.00 -16.70
CA GLU A 125 -18.22 -15.41 -16.36
C GLU A 125 -17.35 -15.85 -15.17
N LYS A 126 -16.10 -15.41 -15.13
CA LYS A 126 -15.14 -15.81 -14.10
C LYS A 126 -15.24 -15.00 -12.81
N HIS A 127 -15.47 -13.70 -12.92
CA HIS A 127 -15.36 -12.75 -11.80
C HIS A 127 -16.70 -12.04 -11.49
N GLY A 128 -17.75 -12.34 -12.24
CA GLY A 128 -19.08 -11.74 -12.15
C GLY A 128 -19.11 -10.36 -12.78
N LYS A 129 -18.50 -9.40 -12.11
CA LYS A 129 -18.80 -7.98 -12.24
C LYS A 129 -17.54 -7.20 -12.64
N LEU A 130 -17.50 -6.59 -13.84
CA LEU A 130 -16.27 -6.00 -14.41
C LEU A 130 -15.63 -4.94 -13.49
N LYS A 131 -16.43 -3.96 -13.04
CA LYS A 131 -15.94 -2.87 -12.18
C LYS A 131 -15.62 -3.36 -10.77
N VAL A 132 -16.44 -4.27 -10.24
CA VAL A 132 -16.20 -4.86 -8.92
C VAL A 132 -14.91 -5.66 -8.91
N TRP A 133 -14.61 -6.37 -10.01
CA TRP A 133 -13.38 -7.11 -10.18
C TRP A 133 -12.15 -6.19 -10.19
N LEU A 134 -12.17 -5.11 -10.97
CA LEU A 134 -11.08 -4.12 -10.94
C LEU A 134 -10.87 -3.54 -9.54
N LYS A 135 -11.94 -3.24 -8.81
CA LYS A 135 -11.86 -2.78 -7.42
C LYS A 135 -11.27 -3.82 -6.49
N ALA A 136 -11.60 -5.10 -6.68
CA ALA A 136 -11.04 -6.17 -5.88
C ALA A 136 -9.52 -6.25 -6.07
N ILE A 137 -9.02 -6.15 -7.31
CA ILE A 137 -7.59 -6.08 -7.61
C ILE A 137 -6.96 -4.88 -6.92
N LEU A 138 -7.53 -3.69 -7.11
CA LEU A 138 -7.05 -2.46 -6.50
C LEU A 138 -6.99 -2.55 -4.97
N ALA A 139 -8.05 -3.04 -4.33
CA ALA A 139 -8.12 -3.17 -2.88
C ALA A 139 -7.08 -4.15 -2.34
N VAL A 140 -6.96 -5.34 -2.95
CA VAL A 140 -5.99 -6.35 -2.51
C VAL A 140 -4.57 -5.82 -2.67
N GLN A 141 -4.23 -5.28 -3.84
CA GLN A 141 -2.86 -4.85 -4.13
C GLN A 141 -2.47 -3.62 -3.31
N THR A 142 -3.37 -2.67 -3.08
CA THR A 142 -3.09 -1.52 -2.21
C THR A 142 -2.86 -1.94 -0.75
N CYS A 143 -3.61 -2.93 -0.24
CA CYS A 143 -3.32 -3.53 1.07
C CYS A 143 -1.95 -4.23 1.12
N LEU A 144 -1.56 -4.93 0.05
CA LEU A 144 -0.26 -5.59 -0.02
C LEU A 144 0.90 -4.57 -0.03
N ILE A 145 0.78 -3.50 -0.82
CA ILE A 145 1.75 -2.38 -0.80
C ILE A 145 1.90 -1.85 0.62
N TYR A 146 0.78 -1.56 1.28
CA TYR A 146 0.80 -1.03 2.64
C TYR A 146 1.51 -1.97 3.61
N ARG A 147 1.19 -3.27 3.56
CA ARG A 147 1.79 -4.28 4.43
C ARG A 147 3.31 -4.41 4.20
N GLU A 148 3.75 -4.47 2.95
CA GLU A 148 5.16 -4.66 2.60
C GLU A 148 6.00 -3.44 2.98
N GLU A 149 5.52 -2.24 2.67
CA GLU A 149 6.21 -1.00 3.03
C GLU A 149 6.23 -0.79 4.56
N THR A 150 5.18 -1.21 5.27
CA THR A 150 5.17 -1.19 6.75
C THR A 150 6.26 -2.10 7.30
N ALA A 151 6.38 -3.34 6.80
CA ALA A 151 7.42 -4.26 7.23
C ALA A 151 8.83 -3.72 6.92
N ARG A 152 9.03 -3.12 5.74
CA ARG A 152 10.30 -2.47 5.37
C ARG A 152 10.64 -1.31 6.31
N ASN A 153 9.67 -0.47 6.64
CA ASN A 153 9.88 0.67 7.54
C ASN A 153 10.25 0.22 8.96
N ILE A 154 9.57 -0.81 9.49
CA ILE A 154 9.91 -1.39 10.80
C ILE A 154 11.35 -1.92 10.80
N ASN A 155 11.73 -2.70 9.79
CA ASN A 155 13.08 -3.24 9.68
C ASN A 155 14.15 -2.12 9.62
N ARG A 156 13.91 -1.07 8.83
CA ARG A 156 14.80 0.10 8.77
C ARG A 156 14.95 0.79 10.12
N GLN A 157 13.85 0.96 10.86
CA GLN A 157 13.89 1.57 12.20
C GLN A 157 14.66 0.70 13.19
N ASP A 158 14.50 -0.61 13.14
CA ASP A 158 15.20 -1.53 14.05
C ASP A 158 16.69 -1.67 13.70
N GLU A 159 17.05 -1.61 12.42
CA GLU A 159 18.43 -1.46 11.97
C GLU A 159 19.05 -0.15 12.44
N ALA A 160 18.33 0.97 12.31
CA ALA A 160 18.80 2.27 12.79
C ALA A 160 19.01 2.29 14.31
N LYS A 161 18.09 1.68 15.09
CA LYS A 161 18.23 1.53 16.55
C LYS A 161 19.46 0.67 16.90
N ARG A 162 19.67 -0.45 16.21
CA ARG A 162 20.86 -1.30 16.41
C ARG A 162 22.14 -0.52 16.10
N ALA A 163 22.20 0.17 14.96
CA ALA A 163 23.35 0.99 14.59
C ALA A 163 23.63 2.11 15.63
N ALA A 164 22.59 2.73 16.18
CA ALA A 164 22.72 3.72 17.24
C ALA A 164 23.29 3.14 18.54
N MET A 165 22.93 1.91 18.92
CA MET A 165 23.50 1.23 20.10
C MET A 165 24.98 0.89 19.94
N PHE A 166 25.45 0.63 18.71
CA PHE A 166 26.85 0.33 18.41
C PHE A 166 27.66 1.57 17.96
N SER A 167 27.06 2.77 18.01
CA SER A 167 27.77 4.01 17.74
C SER A 167 28.74 4.32 18.89
N PRO A 168 30.03 4.58 18.64
CA PRO A 168 30.96 4.89 19.72
C PRO A 168 30.49 6.16 20.42
N VAL A 169 30.29 6.07 21.74
CA VAL A 169 30.10 7.23 22.61
C VAL A 169 31.29 8.16 22.35
N LYS A 170 31.03 9.35 21.82
CA LYS A 170 32.06 10.39 21.72
C LYS A 170 32.50 10.69 23.15
N ASN A 171 33.59 10.07 23.58
CA ASN A 171 34.23 10.39 24.84
C ASN A 171 34.59 11.88 24.78
N LYS A 172 34.00 12.68 25.68
CA LYS A 172 34.57 13.99 26.01
C LYS A 172 36.05 13.77 26.37
N PRO A 173 36.98 14.65 25.99
CA PRO A 173 38.36 14.52 26.42
C PRO A 173 38.35 14.50 27.95
N VAL A 174 38.79 13.38 28.51
CA VAL A 174 39.01 13.24 29.95
C VAL A 174 40.34 13.91 30.19
N ASP A 175 40.33 15.05 30.89
CA ASP A 175 41.55 15.66 31.39
C ASP A 175 42.28 14.63 32.26
N ASP A 176 43.57 14.42 31.94
CA ASP A 176 44.46 13.48 32.61
C ASP A 176 44.61 13.81 34.10
N ALA A 177 43.84 13.13 34.94
CA ALA A 177 44.09 13.02 36.37
C ALA A 177 44.00 11.54 36.78
N SER A 178 45.17 10.92 36.89
CA SER A 178 45.49 9.63 37.51
C SER A 178 44.30 8.67 37.72
N PHE A 179 43.98 7.92 36.66
CA PHE A 179 42.88 6.95 36.69
C PHE A 179 43.35 5.62 37.31
N ASN A 180 42.96 5.34 38.56
CA ASN A 180 43.27 4.07 39.23
C ASN A 180 42.24 3.00 38.84
N GLU A 181 42.54 2.24 37.78
CA GLU A 181 41.66 1.21 37.18
C GLU A 181 41.09 0.21 38.21
N LYS A 182 41.86 -0.13 39.25
CA LYS A 182 41.47 -1.11 40.27
C LYS A 182 40.23 -0.71 41.08
N GLU A 183 40.02 0.58 41.31
CA GLU A 183 38.86 1.07 42.08
C GLU A 183 37.57 0.96 41.27
N ARG A 184 37.66 1.12 39.94
CA ARG A 184 36.49 1.09 39.05
C ARG A 184 35.94 -0.31 38.86
N TYR A 185 36.80 -1.31 38.70
CA TYR A 185 36.38 -2.71 38.62
C TYR A 185 35.83 -3.23 39.96
N SER A 186 36.37 -2.76 41.09
CA SER A 186 35.87 -3.07 42.44
C SER A 186 34.49 -2.48 42.70
N ALA A 187 34.27 -1.21 42.34
CA ALA A 187 32.98 -0.55 42.48
C ALA A 187 31.90 -1.17 41.58
N LEU A 188 32.25 -1.53 40.35
CA LEU A 188 31.35 -2.22 39.43
C LEU A 188 30.98 -3.61 39.96
N ALA A 189 31.96 -4.37 40.46
CA ALA A 189 31.71 -5.69 41.03
C ALA A 189 30.79 -5.63 42.27
N LYS A 190 30.98 -4.64 43.15
CA LYS A 190 30.10 -4.42 44.31
C LYS A 190 28.66 -4.10 43.90
N ASN A 191 28.48 -3.23 42.91
CA ASN A 191 27.15 -2.83 42.44
C ASN A 191 26.39 -4.01 41.79
N ILE A 192 27.10 -4.87 41.06
CA ILE A 192 26.52 -6.11 40.52
C ILE A 192 26.14 -7.07 41.66
N PHE A 193 27.00 -7.23 42.67
CA PHE A 193 26.74 -8.15 43.78
C PHE A 193 25.56 -7.70 44.66
N GLU A 194 25.44 -6.40 44.94
CA GLU A 194 24.32 -5.84 45.72
C GLU A 194 22.98 -5.98 44.98
N ASN A 195 22.97 -5.78 43.66
CA ASN A 195 21.76 -5.94 42.85
C ASN A 195 21.34 -7.41 42.66
N VAL A 196 22.30 -8.34 42.68
CA VAL A 196 22.02 -9.78 42.50
C VAL A 196 21.68 -10.47 43.84
N CYS A 197 22.28 -10.06 44.95
CA CYS A 197 22.03 -10.65 46.28
C CYS A 197 20.90 -9.97 47.06
N GLY A 198 20.31 -8.89 46.56
CA GLY A 198 19.27 -8.14 47.26
C GLY A 198 17.86 -8.74 47.13
N LYS A 199 17.54 -9.81 47.88
CA LYS A 199 16.16 -10.00 48.40
C LYS A 199 16.11 -10.52 49.84
N SER A 200 15.36 -9.76 50.64
CA SER A 200 14.65 -10.08 51.89
C SER A 200 15.46 -10.36 53.17
N SER A 201 15.46 -9.35 54.05
CA SER A 201 15.12 -9.59 55.46
C SER A 201 14.04 -8.59 55.90
N VAL A 202 12.99 -9.14 56.49
CA VAL A 202 11.72 -8.52 56.83
C VAL A 202 11.62 -8.43 58.37
N LYS A 203 11.47 -7.19 58.88
CA LYS A 203 10.62 -6.71 60.02
C LYS A 203 11.04 -7.02 61.48
N PRO A 204 10.61 -6.23 62.53
CA PRO A 204 9.20 -5.82 62.78
C PRO A 204 8.84 -4.44 63.39
N SER A 205 7.54 -4.11 63.20
CA SER A 205 6.56 -3.23 63.91
C SER A 205 6.96 -1.81 64.36
N ASP A 206 6.14 -0.76 64.12
CA ASP A 206 4.84 -0.59 64.79
C ASP A 206 3.88 0.44 64.13
N LYS A 207 2.58 0.14 64.26
CA LYS A 207 1.35 0.98 64.12
C LYS A 207 0.66 1.19 62.74
N SER A 208 -0.42 0.42 62.60
CA SER A 208 -1.72 0.53 61.86
C SER A 208 -2.35 1.93 61.63
N PRO A 209 -3.54 2.02 60.95
CA PRO A 209 -4.06 1.29 59.77
C PRO A 209 -4.74 2.24 58.75
N GLU A 210 -5.32 1.65 57.69
CA GLU A 210 -6.35 2.15 56.72
C GLU A 210 -5.81 2.04 55.29
N SER A 211 -6.46 1.44 54.30
CA SER A 211 -7.68 0.63 54.15
C SER A 211 -7.59 0.10 52.71
N GLN A 212 -7.86 -1.18 52.45
CA GLN A 212 -7.97 -1.68 51.08
C GLN A 212 -9.18 -1.03 50.36
N PRO A 213 -9.20 -1.07 49.02
CA PRO A 213 -10.22 -1.93 48.45
C PRO A 213 -9.74 -2.89 47.35
N SER A 214 -10.45 -4.01 47.36
CA SER A 214 -10.56 -5.16 46.47
C SER A 214 -10.47 -4.90 44.95
N LEU A 215 -9.91 -5.88 44.23
CA LEU A 215 -10.21 -6.18 42.83
C LEU A 215 -10.60 -7.67 42.71
N PHE A 216 -11.86 -7.95 43.01
CA PHE A 216 -12.73 -8.68 42.09
C PHE A 216 -13.60 -7.63 41.41
#